data_AF-A0A496S0N0-F1
#
_entry.id   AF-A0A496S0N0-F1
#
_cell.length_a   1.000
_cell.length_b   1.000
_cell.length_c   1.000
_cell.angle_alpha   90.00
_cell.angle_beta   90.00
_cell.angle_gamma   90.00
#
_symmetry.space_group_name_H-M   'P 1'
#
loop_
_entity.id
_entity.type
_entity.pdbx_description
1 polymer ?
#
loop_
_entity_poly.entity_id
_entity_poly.type
_entity_poly.pdbx_seq_one_letter_code
_entity_poly.pdbx_strand_id
1 'polypeptide(L)'
;MGKNERAERKCSICGKPFIPNKYRPNQEVCSSLECQYQRQLSNMKAWRGSNPNYFKYKESQDGSWKQACRERSLDWRRKHREYLQLYREANKERHREYMREYMRKYRQRKRKEQQKPEEA
;
A
#
# COMPACT_ATOMS: atom_id res chain seq x y z
N MET A 1 10.59 -2.51 46.14
CA MET A 1 10.59 -2.86 44.71
C MET A 1 9.15 -2.82 44.19
N GLY A 2 8.70 -1.68 43.67
CA GLY A 2 7.29 -1.49 43.28
C GLY A 2 6.91 -2.37 42.10
N LYS A 3 5.82 -3.14 42.24
CA LYS A 3 5.20 -3.90 41.16
C LYS A 3 4.72 -2.90 40.10
N ASN A 4 5.42 -2.83 38.97
CA ASN A 4 4.91 -2.18 37.76
C ASN A 4 3.85 -3.11 37.14
N GLU A 5 2.69 -3.21 37.80
CA GLU A 5 1.50 -3.79 37.19
C GLU A 5 1.07 -2.88 36.05
N ARG A 6 1.50 -3.23 34.84
CA ARG A 6 1.09 -2.55 33.63
C ARG A 6 -0.39 -2.84 33.43
N ALA A 7 -1.21 -1.80 33.57
CA ALA A 7 -2.64 -1.89 33.35
C ALA A 7 -2.94 -2.43 31.95
N GLU A 8 -3.93 -3.31 31.87
CA GLU A 8 -4.43 -3.85 30.61
C GLU A 8 -5.05 -2.72 29.78
N ARG A 9 -4.73 -2.69 28.48
CA ARG A 9 -5.22 -1.69 27.52
C ARG A 9 -5.95 -2.38 26.38
N LYS A 10 -6.84 -1.67 25.71
CA LYS A 10 -7.50 -2.16 24.49
C LYS A 10 -6.71 -1.76 23.25
N CYS A 11 -6.52 -2.70 22.34
CA CYS A 11 -5.88 -2.45 21.05
C CYS A 11 -6.74 -1.51 20.20
N SER A 12 -6.17 -0.42 19.68
CA SER A 12 -6.90 0.52 18.81
C SER A 12 -7.33 -0.09 17.46
N ILE A 13 -6.76 -1.23 17.07
CA ILE A 13 -7.04 -1.89 15.79
C ILE A 13 -8.08 -3.01 15.93
N CYS A 14 -7.86 -3.96 16.84
CA CYS A 14 -8.73 -5.13 16.99
C CYS A 14 -9.62 -5.09 18.23
N GLY A 15 -9.52 -4.06 19.08
CA GLY A 15 -10.31 -3.91 20.30
C GLY A 15 -9.96 -4.88 21.43
N LYS A 16 -9.14 -5.91 21.16
CA LYS A 16 -8.77 -6.93 22.15
C LYS A 16 -7.93 -6.33 23.28
N PRO A 17 -8.12 -6.80 24.52
CA PRO A 17 -7.29 -6.37 25.63
C PRO A 17 -5.87 -6.94 25.48
N PHE A 18 -4.86 -6.17 25.91
CA PHE A 18 -3.46 -6.57 25.90
C PHE A 18 -2.66 -5.82 26.97
N ILE A 19 -1.54 -6.39 27.38
CA ILE A 19 -0.59 -5.77 28.31
C ILE A 19 0.53 -5.10 27.49
N PRO A 20 0.75 -3.77 27.62
CA PRO A 20 1.83 -3.06 26.94
C PRO A 20 3.22 -3.63 27.24
N ASN A 21 4.16 -3.52 26.30
CA ASN A 21 5.56 -3.91 26.53
C ASN A 21 6.21 -3.01 27.59
N LYS A 22 7.11 -3.56 28.41
CA LYS A 22 7.85 -2.88 29.49
C LYS A 22 8.57 -1.64 28.97
N TYR A 23 9.16 -1.76 27.78
CA TYR A 23 9.94 -0.70 27.15
C TYR A 23 9.08 0.28 26.33
N ARG A 24 7.78 -0.01 26.17
CA ARG A 24 6.82 0.80 25.40
C ARG A 24 5.50 0.88 26.18
N PRO A 25 5.47 1.53 27.36
CA PRO A 25 4.24 1.62 28.17
C PRO A 25 3.09 2.34 27.45
N ASN A 26 3.43 3.24 26.53
CA ASN A 26 2.47 3.99 25.72
C ASN A 26 1.98 3.22 24.48
N GLN A 27 2.21 1.90 24.40
CA GLN A 27 1.75 1.08 23.29
C GLN A 27 0.21 1.10 23.20
N GLU A 28 -0.31 1.41 22.01
CA GLU A 28 -1.76 1.48 21.73
C GLU A 28 -2.27 0.27 20.94
N VAL A 29 -1.36 -0.47 20.31
CA VAL A 29 -1.67 -1.59 19.41
C VAL A 29 -1.06 -2.87 19.95
N CYS A 30 -1.83 -3.96 20.03
CA CYS A 30 -1.35 -5.24 20.55
C CYS A 30 -0.28 -5.90 19.65
N SER A 31 0.36 -6.95 20.16
CA SER A 31 1.51 -7.62 19.52
C SER A 31 1.15 -8.56 18.37
N SER A 32 -0.13 -8.68 17.98
CA SER A 32 -0.53 -9.58 16.89
C SER A 32 0.00 -9.09 15.54
N LEU A 33 0.44 -10.01 14.69
CA LEU A 33 1.04 -9.68 13.38
C LEU A 33 0.12 -8.81 12.52
N GLU A 34 -1.17 -9.15 12.47
CA GLU A 34 -2.19 -8.37 11.76
C GLU A 34 -2.26 -6.91 12.23
N CYS A 35 -2.31 -6.68 13.55
CA CYS A 35 -2.41 -5.33 14.11
C CYS A 35 -1.09 -4.56 13.95
N GLN A 36 0.06 -5.23 14.09
CA GLN A 36 1.38 -4.63 13.85
C GLN A 36 1.50 -4.18 12.38
N TYR A 37 1.05 -5.01 11.44
CA TYR A 37 1.05 -4.69 10.02
C TYR A 37 0.13 -3.51 9.70
N GLN A 38 -1.10 -3.50 10.22
CA GLN A 38 -2.01 -2.38 10.03
C GLN A 38 -1.49 -1.07 10.65
N ARG A 39 -0.83 -1.12 11.81
CA ARG A 39 -0.14 0.04 12.40
C ARG A 39 0.97 0.54 11.48
N GLN A 40 1.78 -0.36 10.92
CA GLN A 40 2.84 0.01 9.99
C GLN A 40 2.29 0.72 8.75
N LEU A 41 1.21 0.20 8.15
CA LEU A 41 0.55 0.82 7.00
C LEU A 41 0.01 2.22 7.34
N SER A 42 -0.63 2.36 8.50
CA SER A 42 -1.20 3.64 8.96
C SER A 42 -0.10 4.68 9.20
N ASN A 43 0.98 4.28 9.88
CA ASN A 43 2.14 5.14 10.11
C ASN A 43 2.79 5.56 8.79
N MET A 44 2.94 4.63 7.84
CA MET A 44 3.50 4.94 6.53
C MET A 44 2.59 5.89 5.73
N LYS A 45 1.27 5.74 5.82
CA LYS A 45 0.30 6.66 5.20
C LYS A 45 0.40 8.06 5.79
N ALA A 46 0.39 8.18 7.12
CA ALA A 46 0.54 9.46 7.81
C ALA A 46 1.87 10.14 7.45
N TRP A 47 2.97 9.38 7.50
CA TRP A 47 4.29 9.88 7.15
C TRP A 47 4.35 10.37 5.70
N ARG A 48 3.79 9.63 4.73
CA ARG A 48 3.73 10.07 3.33
C ARG A 48 2.88 11.32 3.14
N GLY A 49 1.80 11.46 3.91
CA GLY A 49 0.96 12.66 3.93
C GLY A 49 1.72 13.89 4.43
N SER A 50 2.49 13.75 5.51
CA SER A 50 3.35 14.83 6.04
C SER A 50 4.60 15.08 5.18
N ASN A 51 5.04 14.10 4.37
CA ASN A 51 6.28 14.16 3.58
C ASN A 51 6.01 13.96 2.07
N PRO A 52 5.17 14.81 1.43
CA PRO A 52 4.69 14.58 0.07
C PRO A 52 5.79 14.70 -1.01
N ASN A 53 6.88 15.42 -0.73
CA ASN A 53 7.96 15.67 -1.69
C ASN A 53 9.26 14.90 -1.36
N TYR A 54 9.27 14.09 -0.30
CA TYR A 54 10.48 13.39 0.16
C TYR A 54 11.13 12.52 -0.93
N PHE A 55 10.31 11.88 -1.78
CA PHE A 55 10.80 11.06 -2.89
C PHE A 55 10.95 11.81 -4.22
N LYS A 56 10.35 13.01 -4.36
CA LYS A 56 10.36 13.77 -5.62
C LYS A 56 11.72 14.38 -5.94
N TYR A 57 12.51 14.70 -4.92
CA TYR A 57 13.84 15.30 -5.10
C TYR A 57 14.78 14.34 -5.86
N LYS A 58 14.79 13.05 -5.50
CA LYS A 58 15.60 12.03 -6.18
C LYS A 58 15.09 11.72 -7.60
N GLU A 59 13.78 11.70 -7.82
CA GLU A 59 13.19 11.39 -9.13
C GLU A 59 13.36 12.50 -10.19
N SER A 60 13.48 13.75 -9.75
CA SER A 60 13.57 14.92 -10.66
C SER A 60 15.00 15.29 -11.04
N GLN A 61 15.98 15.01 -10.17
CA GLN A 61 17.38 15.40 -10.39
C GLN A 61 18.25 14.29 -11.00
N ASP A 62 17.86 13.02 -10.85
CA ASP A 62 18.69 11.88 -11.26
C ASP A 62 17.95 10.94 -12.23
N GLY A 63 18.27 11.05 -13.52
CA GLY A 63 17.74 10.15 -14.55
C GLY A 63 18.10 8.68 -14.33
N SER A 64 19.24 8.41 -13.66
CA SER A 64 19.69 7.05 -13.35
C SER A 64 18.82 6.39 -12.28
N TRP A 65 18.16 7.17 -11.41
CA TRP A 65 17.23 6.65 -10.41
C TRP A 65 16.05 5.90 -11.04
N LYS A 66 15.45 6.48 -12.08
CA LYS A 66 14.35 5.84 -12.83
C LYS A 66 14.80 4.53 -13.47
N GLN A 67 16.01 4.52 -14.03
CA GLN A 67 16.60 3.32 -14.61
C GLN A 67 16.87 2.24 -13.55
N ALA A 68 17.49 2.59 -12.42
CA ALA A 68 17.74 1.67 -11.32
C ALA A 68 16.45 1.10 -10.71
N CYS A 69 15.39 1.92 -10.60
CA CYS A 69 14.05 1.45 -10.18
C CYS A 69 13.47 0.44 -11.16
N ARG A 70 13.60 0.69 -12.48
CA ARG A 70 13.16 -0.23 -13.53
C ARG A 70 13.91 -1.56 -13.46
N GLU A 71 15.23 -1.51 -13.36
CA GLU A 71 16.10 -2.69 -13.27
C GLU A 71 15.79 -3.52 -12.02
N ARG A 72 15.68 -2.88 -10.86
CA ARG A 72 15.31 -3.56 -9.61
C ARG A 72 13.94 -4.23 -9.69
N SER A 73 12.98 -3.57 -10.33
CA SER A 73 11.65 -4.14 -10.55
C SER A 73 11.68 -5.33 -11.52
N LEU A 74 12.54 -5.30 -12.54
CA LEU A 74 12.75 -6.42 -13.46
C LEU A 74 13.42 -7.60 -12.76
N ASP A 75 14.47 -7.33 -11.98
CA ASP A 75 15.19 -8.36 -11.22
C ASP A 75 14.30 -9.03 -10.18
N TRP A 76 13.51 -8.23 -9.44
CA TRP A 76 12.53 -8.79 -8.50
C TRP A 76 11.52 -9.71 -9.21
N ARG A 77 10.98 -9.29 -10.37
CA ARG A 77 10.07 -10.12 -11.16
C ARG A 77 10.73 -11.39 -11.71
N ARG A 78 12.03 -11.34 -12.03
CA ARG A 78 12.82 -12.49 -12.47
C ARG A 78 13.00 -13.50 -11.33
N LYS A 79 13.31 -13.02 -10.12
CA LYS A 79 13.51 -13.85 -8.92
C LYS A 79 12.21 -14.41 -8.35
N HIS A 80 11.08 -13.73 -8.56
CA HIS A 80 9.78 -14.07 -7.96
C HIS A 80 8.75 -14.51 -9.01
N ARG A 81 9.17 -15.29 -10.02
CA ARG A 81 8.27 -15.74 -11.10
C ARG A 81 7.13 -16.60 -10.58
N GLU A 82 7.41 -17.54 -9.68
CA GLU A 82 6.41 -18.44 -9.10
C GLU A 82 5.37 -17.67 -8.29
N TYR A 83 5.81 -16.75 -7.43
CA TYR A 83 4.92 -15.85 -6.71
C TYR A 83 4.00 -15.07 -7.66
N LEU A 84 4.54 -14.53 -8.75
CA LEU A 84 3.75 -13.80 -9.73
C LEU A 84 2.74 -14.69 -10.46
N GLN A 85 3.07 -15.95 -10.70
CA GLN A 85 2.17 -16.91 -11.31
C GLN A 85 1.00 -17.22 -10.36
N LEU A 86 1.30 -17.59 -9.12
CA LEU A 86 0.28 -17.84 -8.08
C LEU A 86 -0.60 -16.60 -7.85
N TYR A 87 0.00 -15.41 -7.80
CA TYR A 87 -0.75 -14.16 -7.66
C TYR A 87 -1.70 -13.93 -8.85
N ARG A 88 -1.23 -14.16 -10.08
CA ARG A 88 -2.05 -14.02 -11.30
C ARG A 88 -3.20 -15.02 -11.31
N GLU A 89 -2.96 -16.26 -10.89
CA GLU A 89 -3.98 -17.30 -10.81
C GLU A 89 -5.03 -16.95 -9.76
N ALA A 90 -4.60 -16.63 -8.53
CA ALA A 90 -5.49 -16.25 -7.44
C ALA A 90 -6.32 -14.99 -7.71
N ASN A 91 -5.81 -14.05 -8.51
CA ASN A 91 -6.48 -12.77 -8.82
C ASN A 91 -7.06 -12.70 -10.24
N LYS A 92 -7.10 -13.83 -10.97
CA LYS A 92 -7.50 -13.87 -12.39
C LYS A 92 -8.91 -13.34 -12.64
N GLU A 93 -9.84 -13.68 -11.76
CA GLU A 93 -11.25 -13.28 -11.87
C GLU A 93 -11.44 -11.79 -11.63
N ARG A 94 -10.93 -11.29 -10.50
CA ARG A 94 -10.92 -9.85 -10.19
C ARG A 94 -10.27 -9.03 -11.31
N HIS A 95 -9.19 -9.53 -11.89
CA HIS A 95 -8.53 -8.87 -13.02
C HIS A 95 -9.41 -8.85 -14.28
N ARG A 96 -10.14 -9.94 -14.58
CA ARG A 96 -11.09 -9.99 -15.69
C ARG A 96 -12.23 -8.98 -15.52
N GLU A 97 -12.81 -8.90 -14.33
CA GLU A 97 -13.87 -7.94 -14.01
C GLU A 97 -13.38 -6.49 -14.18
N TYR A 98 -12.23 -6.19 -13.57
CA TYR A 98 -11.57 -4.89 -13.73
C TYR A 98 -11.37 -4.54 -15.20
N MET A 99 -10.84 -5.47 -16.02
CA MET A 99 -10.59 -5.21 -17.44
C MET A 99 -11.89 -5.02 -18.24
N ARG A 100 -12.97 -5.74 -17.93
CA ARG A 100 -14.28 -5.49 -18.57
C ARG A 100 -14.79 -4.09 -18.27
N GLU A 101 -14.75 -3.68 -17.01
CA GLU A 101 -15.21 -2.35 -16.60
C GLU A 101 -14.34 -1.24 -17.20
N TYR A 102 -13.02 -1.44 -17.16
CA TYR A 102 -12.05 -0.53 -17.78
C TYR A 102 -12.34 -0.34 -19.27
N MET A 103 -12.53 -1.44 -20.02
CA MET A 103 -12.83 -1.37 -21.46
C MET A 103 -14.20 -0.73 -21.74
N ARG A 104 -15.19 -0.96 -20.88
CA ARG A 104 -16.50 -0.29 -20.97
C ARG A 104 -16.33 1.22 -20.83
N LYS A 105 -15.64 1.68 -19.79
CA LYS A 105 -15.35 3.12 -19.56
C LYS A 105 -14.54 3.71 -20.71
N TYR A 106 -13.53 2.99 -21.19
CA TYR A 106 -12.71 3.41 -22.32
C TYR A 106 -13.54 3.63 -23.60
N ARG A 107 -14.41 2.67 -23.96
CA ARG A 107 -15.29 2.79 -25.13
C ARG A 107 -16.29 3.94 -24.99
N GLN A 108 -16.86 4.15 -23.80
CA GLN A 108 -17.73 5.28 -23.52
C GLN A 108 -16.99 6.61 -23.69
N ARG A 109 -15.75 6.72 -23.18
CA ARG A 109 -14.92 7.91 -23.35
C ARG A 109 -14.62 8.16 -24.83
N LYS A 110 -14.24 7.13 -25.58
CA LYS A 110 -13.98 7.24 -27.02
C LYS A 110 -15.22 7.67 -27.82
N ARG A 111 -16.40 7.15 -27.49
CA ARG A 111 -17.67 7.60 -28.10
C ARG A 111 -17.96 9.07 -27.79
N LYS A 112 -17.73 9.52 -26.56
CA LYS A 112 -17.90 10.94 -26.19
C LYS A 112 -16.91 11.86 -26.90
N GLU A 113 -15.65 11.43 -27.06
CA GLU A 113 -14.65 12.15 -27.86
C GLU A 113 -15.07 12.31 -29.32
N GLN A 114 -15.68 11.27 -29.92
CA GLN A 114 -16.18 11.29 -31.30
C GLN A 114 -17.49 12.07 -31.47
N GLN A 115 -18.27 12.23 -30.39
CA GLN A 115 -19.54 12.96 -30.39
C GLN A 115 -19.38 14.44 -30.01
N LYS A 116 -18.17 14.88 -29.63
CA LYS A 116 -17.87 16.31 -29.57
C LYS A 116 -17.84 16.83 -31.01
N PRO A 117 -18.79 17.67 -31.44
CA PRO A 117 -18.66 18.35 -32.71
C PRO A 117 -17.37 19.19 -32.67
N GLU A 118 -16.74 19.35 -33.81
CA GLU A 118 -15.73 20.37 -34.03
C GLU A 118 -16.42 21.73 -33.79
N GLU A 119 -16.34 22.24 -32.56
CA GLU A 119 -16.66 23.63 -32.28
C GLU A 119 -15.53 24.46 -32.92
N ALA A 120 -15.87 24.98 -34.11
CA ALA A 120 -15.31 26.11 -34.89
C ALA A 120 -13.88 26.58 -34.57
#